data_AF-A0A098ECX7-F1
#
_entry.id   AF-A0A098ECX7-F1
#
_cell.length_a   1.000
_cell.length_b   1.000
_cell.length_c   1.000
_cell.angle_alpha   90.00
_cell.angle_beta   90.00
_cell.angle_gamma   90.00
#
_symmetry.space_group_name_H-M   'P 1'
#
loop_
_entity.id
_entity.type
_entity.pdbx_description
1 polymer ?
#
loop_
_entity_poly.entity_id
_entity_poly.type
_entity_poly.pdbx_seq_one_letter_code
_entity_poly.pdbx_strand_id
1 'polypeptide(L)'
;MISNPTIFAIMPMGKSKRIENKPFVKFNYKFLFMNGYEILKEIFPTFLVCHPEVEIKVREILNENGSNIIPDTLNIGPLGALYLAAKKPDLRLYIFCRYAICLF
;
A
#
# COMPACT_ATOMS: atom_id res chain seq x y z
N MET A 1 29.06 7.62 -3.90
CA MET A 1 27.87 7.62 -3.01
C MET A 1 26.78 8.39 -3.73
N ILE A 2 25.78 7.71 -4.27
CA ILE A 2 24.68 8.37 -4.99
C ILE A 2 23.65 8.78 -3.95
N SER A 3 23.58 10.08 -3.68
CA SER A 3 22.57 10.70 -2.83
C SER A 3 21.21 10.72 -3.54
N ASN A 4 20.32 9.85 -3.06
CA ASN A 4 18.87 10.01 -2.96
C ASN A 4 18.05 10.14 -4.26
N PRO A 5 17.48 9.05 -4.80
CA PRO A 5 16.23 9.14 -5.52
C PRO A 5 15.08 9.12 -4.49
N THR A 6 14.34 10.22 -4.39
CA THR A 6 13.16 10.43 -3.50
C THR A 6 11.94 9.63 -4.02
N ILE A 7 12.15 8.35 -4.30
CA ILE A 7 11.15 7.45 -4.86
C ILE A 7 10.48 6.72 -3.70
N PHE A 8 9.17 6.87 -3.63
CA PHE A 8 8.34 6.20 -2.66
C PHE A 8 7.46 5.17 -3.36
N ALA A 9 7.34 3.99 -2.77
CA ALA A 9 6.36 3.02 -3.22
C ALA A 9 4.99 3.35 -2.63
N ILE A 10 3.94 3.32 -3.45
CA ILE A 10 2.57 3.34 -2.96
C ILE A 10 1.92 2.01 -3.23
N MET A 11 1.35 1.43 -2.19
CA MET A 11 0.54 0.23 -2.27
C MET A 11 -0.91 0.56 -1.87
N PRO A 12 -1.80 0.77 -2.84
CA PRO A 12 -3.21 1.02 -2.57
C PRO A 12 -3.94 -0.28 -2.20
N MET A 13 -4.77 -0.21 -1.17
CA MET A 13 -5.50 -1.33 -0.60
C MET A 13 -6.97 -0.95 -0.43
N GLY A 14 -7.75 -1.24 -1.48
CA GLY A 14 -9.18 -0.98 -1.52
C GLY A 14 -10.03 -2.24 -1.29
N LYS A 15 -11.33 -2.03 -1.17
CA LYS A 15 -12.32 -3.12 -1.22
C LYS A 15 -12.39 -3.71 -2.62
N SER A 16 -12.51 -5.03 -2.71
CA SER A 16 -12.74 -5.74 -3.97
C SER A 16 -14.12 -6.38 -3.92
N LYS A 17 -14.98 -6.11 -4.92
CA LYS A 17 -16.29 -6.74 -5.05
C LYS A 17 -16.21 -8.21 -5.49
N ARG A 18 -15.12 -8.60 -6.16
CA ARG A 18 -14.92 -9.94 -6.72
C ARG A 18 -14.28 -10.92 -5.73
N ILE A 19 -13.47 -10.40 -4.82
CA ILE A 19 -12.78 -11.17 -3.79
C ILE A 19 -12.92 -10.35 -2.52
N GLU A 20 -13.80 -10.78 -1.64
CA GLU A 20 -13.97 -10.14 -0.34
C GLU A 20 -12.65 -10.15 0.41
N ASN A 21 -12.30 -9.04 1.08
CA ASN A 21 -11.09 -8.95 1.90
C ASN A 21 -9.80 -9.36 1.17
N LYS A 22 -9.71 -9.12 -0.15
CA LYS A 22 -8.56 -9.50 -1.02
C LYS A 22 -7.18 -9.28 -0.40
N PRO A 23 -6.86 -8.14 0.26
CA PRO A 23 -5.54 -7.93 0.87
C PRO A 23 -5.14 -9.03 1.87
N PHE A 24 -6.14 -9.60 2.55
CA PHE A 24 -6.01 -10.53 3.66
C PHE A 24 -6.24 -12.00 3.27
N VAL A 25 -6.40 -12.29 1.98
CA VAL A 25 -6.37 -13.67 1.51
C VAL A 25 -4.96 -14.23 1.74
N LYS A 26 -4.85 -15.45 2.24
CA LYS A 26 -3.55 -16.10 2.44
C LYS A 26 -3.06 -16.74 1.14
N PHE A 27 -1.83 -16.44 0.76
CA PHE A 27 -1.09 -17.10 -0.31
C PHE A 27 0.29 -17.48 0.23
N ASN A 28 0.67 -18.75 0.08
CA ASN A 28 1.89 -19.31 0.65
C ASN A 28 2.06 -18.95 2.15
N TYR A 29 1.01 -19.20 2.94
CA TYR A 29 0.93 -18.94 4.39
C TYR A 29 1.02 -17.47 4.84
N LYS A 30 1.25 -16.51 3.93
CA LYS A 30 1.28 -15.06 4.20
C LYS A 30 0.04 -14.37 3.67
N PHE A 31 -0.34 -13.23 4.26
CA PHE A 31 -1.36 -12.37 3.67
C PHE A 31 -0.89 -11.84 2.33
N LEU A 32 -1.79 -11.77 1.35
CA LEU A 32 -1.46 -11.41 -0.02
C LEU A 32 -0.72 -10.07 -0.09
N PHE A 33 -1.14 -9.06 0.69
CA PHE A 33 -0.48 -7.76 0.71
C PHE A 33 0.95 -7.81 1.25
N MET A 34 1.27 -8.71 2.18
CA MET A 34 2.60 -8.82 2.78
C MET A 34 3.66 -9.18 1.75
N ASN A 35 3.34 -10.05 0.79
CA ASN A 35 4.28 -10.44 -0.26
C ASN A 35 4.79 -9.23 -1.07
N GLY A 36 3.92 -8.25 -1.35
CA GLY A 36 4.32 -7.01 -2.01
C GLY A 36 4.96 -6.01 -1.05
N TYR A 37 4.38 -5.84 0.14
CA TYR A 37 4.83 -4.86 1.12
C TYR A 37 6.25 -5.13 1.62
N GLU A 38 6.60 -6.38 1.94
CA GLU A 38 7.95 -6.75 2.41
C GLU A 38 9.01 -6.38 1.38
N ILE A 39 8.79 -6.77 0.11
CA ILE A 39 9.72 -6.48 -0.99
C ILE A 39 9.84 -4.96 -1.22
N LEU A 40 8.71 -4.24 -1.25
CA LEU A 40 8.73 -2.80 -1.48
C LEU A 40 9.44 -2.06 -0.36
N LYS A 41 9.24 -2.46 0.89
CA LYS A 41 9.86 -1.85 2.07
C LYS A 41 11.36 -2.05 2.12
N GLU A 42 11.88 -3.14 1.58
CA GLU A 42 13.34 -3.39 1.47
C GLU A 42 14.02 -2.46 0.46
N ILE A 43 13.30 -2.03 -0.58
CA ILE A 43 13.86 -1.27 -1.71
C ILE A 43 13.55 0.23 -1.60
N PHE A 44 12.33 0.58 -1.15
CA PHE A 44 11.80 1.94 -1.13
C PHE A 44 11.07 2.24 0.19
N PRO A 45 11.12 3.49 0.67
CA PRO A 45 10.14 3.95 1.65
C PRO A 45 8.72 3.76 1.08
N THR A 46 7.88 3.03 1.81
CA THR A 46 6.59 2.53 1.31
C THR A 46 5.42 3.10 2.07
N PHE A 47 4.46 3.67 1.33
CA PHE A 47 3.16 4.12 1.85
C PHE A 47 2.07 3.12 1.49
N LEU A 48 1.29 2.75 2.50
CA LEU A 48 0.08 1.96 2.35
C LEU A 48 -1.12 2.91 2.31
N VAL A 49 -1.90 2.89 1.23
CA VAL A 49 -3.09 3.74 1.12
C VAL A 49 -4.33 2.86 1.24
N CYS A 50 -5.04 2.95 2.36
CA CYS A 50 -6.00 1.93 2.78
C CYS A 50 -7.40 2.52 2.89
N HIS A 51 -8.41 1.80 2.40
CA HIS A 51 -9.78 2.05 2.86
C HIS A 51 -9.85 1.89 4.40
N PRO A 52 -10.63 2.70 5.16
CA PRO A 52 -10.63 2.67 6.64
C PRO A 52 -10.81 1.29 7.27
N GLU A 53 -11.74 0.48 6.76
CA GLU A 53 -11.92 -0.91 7.23
C GLU A 53 -10.72 -1.83 6.99
N VAL A 54 -9.96 -1.59 5.91
CA VAL A 54 -8.73 -2.33 5.61
C VAL A 54 -7.59 -1.81 6.49
N GLU A 55 -7.53 -0.51 6.74
CA GLU A 55 -6.51 0.14 7.55
C GLU A 55 -6.38 -0.47 8.94
N ILE A 56 -7.50 -0.64 9.66
CA ILE A 56 -7.52 -1.15 11.05
C ILE A 56 -6.78 -2.49 11.11
N LYS A 57 -7.17 -3.42 10.24
CA LYS A 57 -6.58 -4.75 10.19
C LYS A 57 -5.13 -4.76 9.71
N VAL A 58 -4.76 -3.85 8.81
CA VAL A 58 -3.36 -3.70 8.37
C VAL A 58 -2.48 -3.22 9.52
N ARG A 59 -2.94 -2.24 10.30
CA ARG A 59 -2.21 -1.75 11.48
C ARG A 59 -2.00 -2.86 12.51
N GLU A 60 -3.02 -3.66 12.77
CA GLU A 60 -2.93 -4.84 13.64
C GLU A 60 -1.90 -5.85 13.14
N ILE A 61 -1.94 -6.19 11.85
CA ILE A 61 -1.03 -7.19 11.25
C ILE A 61 0.43 -6.72 11.27
N LEU A 62 0.66 -5.45 10.92
CA LEU A 62 2.00 -4.88 10.85
C LEU A 62 2.53 -4.43 12.22
N ASN A 63 1.67 -4.39 13.24
CA ASN A 63 1.95 -3.77 14.53
C ASN A 63 2.53 -2.34 14.36
N GLU A 64 1.99 -1.59 13.39
CA GLU A 64 2.55 -0.31 12.92
C GLU A 64 1.54 0.84 13.14
N ASN A 65 1.85 1.72 14.09
CA ASN A 65 1.12 2.97 14.32
C ASN A 65 1.73 4.16 13.56
N GLY A 66 2.66 3.89 12.63
CA GLY A 66 3.40 4.90 11.89
C GLY A 66 2.56 5.69 10.89
N SER A 67 3.13 6.80 10.41
CA SER A 67 2.58 7.72 9.42
C SER A 67 2.58 7.19 7.98
N ASN A 68 3.11 5.97 7.78
CA ASN A 68 3.24 5.28 6.50
C ASN A 68 1.93 4.70 5.99
N ILE A 69 0.91 4.62 6.85
CA ILE A 69 -0.44 4.16 6.49
C ILE A 69 -1.35 5.39 6.37
N ILE A 70 -1.89 5.59 5.18
CA ILE A 70 -2.73 6.72 4.79
C ILE A 70 -4.17 6.23 4.58
N PRO A 71 -5.16 6.78 5.31
CA PRO A 71 -6.56 6.46 5.07
C PRO A 71 -7.05 7.06 3.74
N ASP A 72 -7.70 6.23 2.93
CA ASP A 72 -8.51 6.62 1.76
C ASP A 72 -10.00 6.52 2.12
N THR A 73 -10.50 7.56 2.77
CA THR A 73 -11.91 7.67 3.18
C THR A 73 -12.86 7.90 2.01
N LEU A 74 -12.35 8.36 0.86
CA LEU A 74 -13.15 8.75 -0.29
C LEU A 74 -13.28 7.61 -1.33
N ASN A 75 -12.45 6.58 -1.24
CA ASN A 75 -12.46 5.41 -2.13
C ASN A 75 -12.49 5.80 -3.62
N ILE A 76 -11.73 6.82 -3.97
CA ILE A 76 -11.69 7.45 -5.30
C ILE A 76 -10.82 6.68 -6.31
N GLY A 77 -10.59 5.39 -6.03
CA GLY A 77 -9.85 4.48 -6.87
C GLY A 77 -8.34 4.73 -6.87
N PRO A 78 -7.61 4.03 -7.77
CA PRO A 78 -6.15 4.04 -7.82
C PRO A 78 -5.50 5.43 -7.92
N LEU A 79 -6.08 6.31 -8.74
CA LEU A 79 -5.57 7.68 -8.93
C LEU A 79 -5.75 8.52 -7.67
N GLY A 80 -6.88 8.34 -6.99
CA GLY A 80 -7.15 9.02 -5.74
C GLY A 80 -6.24 8.57 -4.61
N ALA A 81 -5.91 7.28 -4.55
CA ALA A 81 -4.90 6.78 -3.63
C ALA A 81 -3.52 7.40 -3.90
N LEU A 82 -3.15 7.56 -5.17
CA LEU A 82 -1.91 8.25 -5.56
C LEU A 82 -1.93 9.73 -5.13
N TYR A 83 -3.05 10.42 -5.34
CA TYR A 83 -3.25 11.81 -4.94
C TYR A 83 -3.16 12.01 -3.42
N LEU A 84 -3.71 11.09 -2.62
CA LEU A 84 -3.61 11.14 -1.16
C LEU A 84 -2.16 10.98 -0.68
N ALA A 85 -1.41 10.07 -1.30
CA ALA A 85 0.02 9.94 -1.04
C ALA A 85 0.81 11.19 -1.46
N ALA A 86 0.44 11.83 -2.58
CA ALA A 86 1.02 13.07 -3.11
C ALA A 86 0.89 14.29 -2.19
N LYS A 87 -0.06 14.29 -1.24
CA LYS A 87 -0.21 15.38 -0.27
C LYS A 87 0.84 15.39 0.83
N LYS A 88 1.67 14.36 0.95
CA LYS A 88 2.72 14.31 1.96
C LYS A 88 3.94 15.15 1.48
N PRO A 89 4.50 16.03 2.33
CA PRO A 89 5.32 17.18 1.91
C PRO A 89 6.67 16.87 1.25
N ASP A 90 7.16 15.62 1.33
CA ASP A 90 8.52 15.24 0.89
C ASP A 90 8.57 14.37 -0.38
N LEU A 91 7.46 14.20 -1.10
CA LEU A 91 7.39 13.21 -2.18
C LEU A 91 7.50 13.81 -3.57
N ARG A 92 8.43 13.24 -4.35
CA ARG A 92 8.73 13.69 -5.72
C ARG A 92 8.53 12.62 -6.80
N LEU A 93 8.53 11.32 -6.45
CA LEU A 93 8.29 10.25 -7.42
C LEU A 93 7.57 9.04 -6.79
N TYR A 94 6.66 8.42 -7.54
CA TYR A 94 5.86 7.29 -7.09
C TYR A 94 6.01 6.04 -7.97
N ILE A 95 6.23 4.90 -7.32
CA ILE A 95 6.03 3.58 -7.94
C ILE A 95 4.69 3.06 -7.46
N PHE A 96 3.75 2.92 -8.40
CA PHE A 96 2.44 2.35 -8.14
C PHE A 96 2.52 0.83 -8.23
N CYS A 97 2.42 0.15 -7.09
CA CYS A 97 2.40 -1.31 -7.05
C CYS A 97 1.04 -1.79 -6.54
N ARG A 98 0.14 -2.14 -7.47
CA ARG A 98 -0.99 -2.99 -7.10
C ARG A 98 -0.47 -4.41 -7.00
N TYR A 99 -0.74 -5.06 -5.86
CA TYR A 99 -0.59 -6.48 -5.59
C TYR A 99 -0.03 -7.23 -6.78
N ALA A 100 1.27 -7.49 -6.76
CA ALA A 100 1.94 -8.33 -7.75
C ALA A 100 1.27 -9.71 -7.79
N ILE A 101 0.23 -9.77 -8.61
CA ILE A 101 -0.38 -10.93 -9.23
C ILE A 101 -0.86 -10.38 -10.58
N CYS A 102 0.08 -10.33 -11.53
CA CYS A 102 -0.24 -10.80 -12.87
C CYS A 102 -0.55 -12.30 -12.73
N LEU A 103 -1.79 -12.64 -12.39
CA LEU A 103 -2.42 -13.88 -12.80
C LEU A 103 -3.61 -13.41 -13.62
N PHE A 104 -3.33 -12.98 -14.85
CA PHE A 104 -3.79 -13.61 -16.09
C PHE A 104 -2.91 -13.06 -17.22
#